data_AF-A0A060W5I9-F1
#
_entry.id   AF-A0A060W5I9-F1
#
_cell.length_a   1.000
_cell.length_b   1.000
_cell.length_c   1.000
_cell.angle_alpha   90.00
_cell.angle_beta   90.00
_cell.angle_gamma   90.00
#
_symmetry.space_group_name_H-M   'P 1'
#
loop_
_entity.id
_entity.type
_entity.pdbx_description
1 polymer ?
#
loop_
_entity_poly.entity_id
_entity_poly.type
_entity_poly.pdbx_seq_one_letter_code
_entity_poly.pdbx_strand_id
1 'polypeptide(L)' 'MGGVRVALLAACPDLTVVLNPQKPRSKSFEVILFEGEKEVCLWSGIKKGPPRKLKFPEPEVVVSALEKALKTE' A
#
# COMPACT_ATOMS: atom_id res chain seq x y z
N MET A 1 -5.73 16.41 5.23
CA MET A 1 -4.79 15.27 5.19
C MET A 1 -5.51 14.07 4.59
N GLY A 2 -5.09 13.61 3.41
CA GLY A 2 -5.68 12.45 2.73
C GLY A 2 -5.03 11.15 3.19
N GLY A 3 -5.81 10.07 3.33
CA GLY A 3 -5.28 8.74 3.63
C GLY A 3 -4.59 8.10 2.42
N VAL A 4 -3.98 6.92 2.62
CA VAL A 4 -3.19 6.18 1.61
C VAL A 4 -3.89 6.08 0.24
N ARG A 5 -5.19 5.79 0.19
CA ARG A 5 -5.95 5.72 -1.07
C ARG A 5 -5.88 7.02 -1.88
N VAL A 6 -6.06 8.16 -1.22
CA VAL A 6 -6.06 9.47 -1.88
C VAL A 6 -4.67 9.79 -2.41
N ALA A 7 -3.63 9.50 -1.62
CA ALA A 7 -2.25 9.72 -2.03
C ALA A 7 -1.85 8.84 -3.24
N LEU A 8 -2.27 7.57 -3.26
CA LEU A 8 -2.03 6.67 -4.39
C LEU A 8 -2.69 7.18 -5.68
N LEU A 9 -3.96 7.57 -5.61
CA LEU A 9 -4.69 8.10 -6.77
C LEU A 9 -4.16 9.46 -7.23
N ALA A 10 -3.62 10.28 -6.32
CA ALA A 10 -2.97 11.53 -6.70
C ALA A 10 -1.63 11.29 -7.44
N ALA A 11 -0.86 10.28 -7.01
CA ALA A 11 0.43 9.93 -7.62
C ALA A 11 0.27 9.16 -8.95
N CYS A 12 -0.75 8.32 -9.05
CA CYS A 12 -1.06 7.53 -10.25
C CYS A 12 -2.58 7.51 -10.47
N PRO A 13 -3.14 8.50 -11.21
CA PRO A 13 -4.59 8.62 -11.40
C PRO A 13 -5.25 7.42 -12.08
N ASP A 14 -4.51 6.70 -12.92
CA ASP A 14 -5.00 5.52 -13.65
C ASP A 14 -5.02 4.24 -12.80
N LEU A 15 -4.49 4.29 -11.56
CA LEU A 15 -4.46 3.15 -10.66
C LEU A 15 -5.85 2.79 -10.16
N THR A 16 -6.24 1.52 -10.30
CA THR A 16 -7.46 1.01 -9.65
C THR A 16 -7.14 0.61 -8.20
N VAL A 17 -7.70 1.35 -7.24
CA VAL A 17 -7.52 1.06 -5.81
C VAL A 17 -8.76 0.37 -5.23
N VAL A 18 -8.62 -0.90 -4.87
CA VAL A 18 -9.65 -1.70 -4.19
C VAL A 18 -9.35 -1.77 -2.69
N LEU A 19 -10.35 -1.49 -1.85
CA LEU A 19 -10.19 -1.53 -0.40
C LEU A 19 -10.80 -2.81 0.17
N ASN A 20 -9.96 -3.63 0.81
CA ASN A 20 -10.37 -4.83 1.55
C ASN A 20 -11.41 -5.69 0.79
N PRO A 21 -11.07 -6.20 -0.42
CA PRO A 21 -12.00 -7.04 -1.20
C PRO A 21 -12.42 -8.30 -0.44
N GLN A 22 -11.61 -8.72 0.54
CA GLN A 22 -11.91 -9.76 1.50
C GLN A 22 -11.83 -9.20 2.93
N LYS A 23 -12.37 -9.95 3.89
CA LYS A 23 -12.33 -9.59 5.32
C LYS A 23 -10.89 -9.27 5.75
N PRO A 24 -10.59 -8.03 6.16
CA PRO A 24 -9.22 -7.63 6.43
C PRO A 24 -8.69 -8.26 7.71
N ARG A 25 -7.37 -8.46 7.75
CA ARG A 25 -6.70 -8.89 8.98
C ARG A 25 -6.74 -7.79 10.02
N SER A 26 -7.14 -8.14 11.23
CA SER A 26 -7.22 -7.19 12.34
C SER A 26 -5.84 -6.64 12.72
N LYS A 27 -5.78 -5.33 12.99
CA LYS A 27 -4.60 -4.62 13.52
C LYS A 27 -3.35 -4.69 12.63
N SER A 28 -3.52 -4.79 11.31
CA SER A 28 -2.46 -4.61 10.32
C SER A 28 -2.94 -3.73 9.17
N PHE A 29 -2.00 -3.19 8.39
CA PHE A 29 -2.26 -2.45 7.17
C PHE A 29 -1.38 -3.06 6.09
N GLU A 30 -1.98 -3.52 5.00
CA GLU A 30 -1.27 -4.18 3.90
C GLU A 30 -1.59 -3.44 2.61
N VAL A 31 -0.58 -3.23 1.76
CA VAL A 31 -0.74 -2.64 0.44
C VAL A 31 0.02 -3.51 -0.54
N ILE A 32 -0.71 -4.06 -1.51
CA ILE A 32 -0.19 -4.94 -2.55
C ILE A 32 -0.55 -4.29 -3.88
N LEU A 33 0.46 -4.15 -4.75
CA LEU A 33 0.28 -3.77 -6.15
C LEU A 33 0.19 -5.05 -6.98
N PHE A 34 -0.80 -5.10 -7.86
CA PHE A 34 -0.95 -6.14 -8.86
C PHE A 34 -0.53 -5.58 -10.23
N GLU A 35 0.49 -6.18 -10.82
CA GLU A 35 1.01 -5.86 -12.15
C GLU A 35 0.81 -7.10 -13.03
N GLY A 36 -0.37 -7.21 -13.65
CA GLY A 36 -0.82 -8.45 -14.28
C GLY A 36 -0.94 -9.57 -13.24
N GLU A 37 -0.18 -10.65 -13.42
CA GLU A 37 -0.14 -11.79 -12.48
C GLU A 37 0.89 -11.61 -11.35
N LYS A 38 1.69 -10.54 -11.39
CA LYS A 38 2.76 -10.29 -10.41
C LYS A 38 2.23 -9.48 -9.23
N GLU A 39 2.48 -9.97 -8.03
CA GLU A 39 2.20 -9.25 -6.79
C GLU A 39 3.46 -8.57 -6.24
N VAL A 40 3.37 -7.28 -5.99
CA VAL A 40 4.43 -6.49 -5.34
C VAL A 40 3.93 -5.94 -4.01
N CYS A 41 4.56 -6.37 -2.93
CA CYS A 41 4.26 -5.89 -1.58
C CYS A 41 4.83 -4.47 -1.39
N LEU A 42 3.97 -3.44 -1.46
CA LEU A 42 4.35 -2.05 -1.21
C LEU A 42 4.48 -1.76 0.29
N TRP A 43 3.61 -2.35 1.11
CA TRP A 43 3.69 -2.24 2.56
C TRP A 43 3.07 -3.46 3.25
N SER A 44 3.70 -3.91 4.33
CA SER A 44 3.15 -4.93 5.22
C SER A 44 3.36 -4.53 6.67
N GLY A 45 2.28 -4.16 7.35
CA GLY A 45 2.26 -3.95 8.79
C GLY A 45 2.41 -5.24 9.58
N ILE A 46 2.15 -6.41 8.97
CA ILE A 46 2.46 -7.71 9.58
C ILE A 46 3.97 -7.84 9.84
N LYS A 47 4.79 -7.54 8.83
CA LYS A 47 6.26 -7.64 8.89
C LYS A 47 6.90 -6.65 9.88
N LYS A 48 6.17 -5.63 10.33
CA LYS A 48 6.65 -4.63 11.31
C LYS A 48 6.58 -5.09 12.76
N GLY A 49 5.90 -6.21 13.04
CA GLY A 49 5.76 -6.73 14.41
C GLY A 49 5.03 -5.77 15.36
N PRO A 50 5.00 -6.05 16.67
CA PRO A 50 4.68 -5.04 17.68
C PRO A 50 5.76 -3.94 17.66
N PRO A 51 5.44 -2.65 17.92
CA PRO A 51 4.15 -2.06 18.35
C PRO A 51 3.21 -1.62 17.21
N ARG A 52 1.90 -1.52 17.50
CA ARG A 52 0.83 -1.20 16.53
C ARG A 52 1.12 0.05 15.68
N LYS A 53 1.68 1.10 16.28
CA LYS A 53 1.98 2.36 15.58
C LYS A 53 2.87 2.19 14.35
N LEU A 54 3.77 1.21 14.35
CA LEU A 54 4.67 0.95 13.23
C LEU A 54 4.02 0.16 12.10
N LYS A 55 2.81 -0.37 12.30
CA LYS A 55 2.10 -1.18 11.31
C LYS A 55 1.33 -0.33 10.30
N PHE A 56 1.05 0.92 10.64
CA PHE A 56 0.27 1.85 9.81
C PHE A 56 1.26 2.87 9.23
N PRO A 57 1.42 2.89 7.89
CA PRO A 57 2.39 3.78 7.25
C PRO A 57 1.82 5.20 7.14
N GLU A 58 2.72 6.17 7.01
CA GLU A 58 2.37 7.45 6.42
C GLU A 58 2.11 7.27 4.91
N PRO A 59 1.17 8.03 4.29
CA PRO A 59 0.83 7.88 2.88
C PRO A 59 2.03 7.97 1.93
N GLU A 60 2.97 8.88 2.20
CA GLU A 60 4.15 9.15 1.36
C GLU A 60 5.09 7.95 1.30
N VAL A 61 5.13 7.13 2.36
CA VAL A 61 5.93 5.89 2.39
C VAL A 61 5.41 4.89 1.37
N VAL A 62 4.08 4.76 1.26
CA VAL A 62 3.45 3.84 0.31
C VAL A 62 3.59 4.38 -1.12
N VAL A 63 3.43 5.69 -1.33
CA VAL A 63 3.63 6.32 -2.65
C VAL A 63 5.07 6.14 -3.13
N SER A 64 6.05 6.35 -2.26
CA SER A 64 7.46 6.13 -2.59
C SER A 64 7.74 4.66 -2.98
N ALA A 65 7.07 3.71 -2.34
CA ALA A 65 7.18 2.29 -2.69
C ALA A 65 6.53 1.99 -4.05
N LEU A 66 5.36 2.59 -4.33
CA LEU A 66 4.68 2.49 -5.63
C LEU A 66 5.58 3.01 -6.75
N GLU A 67 6.12 4.23 -6.62
CA GLU A 67 6.99 4.81 -7.65
C GLU A 67 8.23 3.96 -7.92
N LYS A 68 8.82 3.35 -6.88
CA LYS A 68 9.95 2.43 -7.05
C LYS A 68 9.54 1.16 -7.78
N ALA A 69 8.37 0.62 -7.49
CA ALA A 69 7.86 -0.57 -8.17
C ALA A 69 7.62 -0.31 -9.66
N LEU A 70 7.04 0.86 -10.01
CA LEU A 70 6.75 1.25 -11.39
C LEU A 70 7.99 1.67 -12.20
N LYS A 71 9.08 2.09 -11.56
CA LYS A 71 10.35 2.46 -12.23
C LYS A 71 11.23 1.26 -12.60
N THR A 72 10.82 0.04 -12.25
CA THR A 72 11.59 -1.17 -12.57
C THR A 72 11.21 -1.65 -13.97
N GLU A 73 11.67 -0.92 -14.99
CA GLU A 73 11.80 -1.36 -16.39
C GLU A 73 13.26 -1.19 -16.85
#